data_AF-A0A7Y4WSC8-F1
#
_entry.id   AF-A0A7Y4WSC8-F1
#
_cell.length_a   1.000
_cell.length_b   1.000
_cell.length_c   1.000
_cell.angle_alpha   90.00
_cell.angle_beta   90.00
_cell.angle_gamma   90.00
#
_symmetry.space_group_name_H-M   'P 1'
#
loop_
_entity.id
_entity.type
_entity.pdbx_description
1 polymer ?
#
loop_
_entity_poly.entity_id
_entity_poly.type
_entity_poly.pdbx_seq_one_letter_code
_entity_poly.pdbx_strand_id
1 'polypeptide(L)'
;MSGPMPRGRVSLVGAGPGDPELWTLRAVQRVREADLVLYDALVDATVLQGLTSAPCFSVGKRAGRESMRQETIHRLLIRAASRGKRVVRLKGGDPFAFGRGGEE
;
A
#
# COMPACT_ATOMS: atom_id res chain seq x y z
N MET A 1 -20.71 -0.01 -26.78
CA MET A 1 -19.69 1.06 -26.65
C MET A 1 -19.04 0.90 -25.28
N SER A 2 -17.79 0.45 -25.20
CA SER A 2 -17.09 0.34 -23.91
C SER A 2 -16.59 1.73 -23.52
N GLY A 3 -17.04 2.26 -22.38
CA GLY A 3 -16.52 3.51 -21.83
C GLY A 3 -15.01 3.44 -21.59
N PRO A 4 -14.33 4.58 -21.38
CA PRO A 4 -12.90 4.59 -21.10
C PRO A 4 -12.62 3.68 -19.90
N MET A 5 -11.70 2.71 -20.07
CA MET A 5 -11.32 1.84 -18.96
C MET A 5 -10.82 2.70 -17.79
N PRO A 6 -11.25 2.44 -16.55
CA PRO A 6 -10.81 3.22 -15.40
C PRO A 6 -9.28 3.23 -15.36
N ARG A 7 -8.68 4.43 -15.31
CA ARG A 7 -7.23 4.57 -15.14
C ARG A 7 -6.87 4.04 -13.75
N GLY A 8 -5.99 3.04 -13.71
CA GLY A 8 -5.41 2.57 -12.45
C GLY A 8 -4.58 3.66 -11.79
N ARG A 9 -4.41 3.56 -10.48
CA ARG A 9 -3.71 4.57 -9.68
C ARG A 9 -2.94 3.91 -8.56
N VAL A 10 -1.82 4.50 -8.20
CA VAL A 10 -1.08 4.18 -6.98
C VAL A 10 -1.36 5.25 -5.94
N SER A 11 -1.65 4.85 -4.71
CA SER A 11 -1.77 5.76 -3.56
C SER A 11 -0.70 5.40 -2.53
N LEU A 12 0.22 6.32 -2.27
CA LEU A 12 1.14 6.25 -1.12
C LEU A 12 0.37 6.68 0.13
N VAL A 13 0.30 5.80 1.12
CA VAL A 13 -0.51 6.00 2.32
C VAL A 13 0.33 5.74 3.56
N GLY A 14 0.24 6.63 4.55
CA GLY A 14 0.83 6.43 5.88
C GLY A 14 -0.12 5.67 6.80
N ALA A 15 0.40 4.67 7.49
CA ALA A 15 -0.31 3.91 8.52
C ALA A 15 -0.15 4.53 9.92
N GLY A 16 0.54 5.67 10.06
CA GLY A 16 0.80 6.26 11.37
C GLY A 16 1.72 5.38 12.24
N PRO A 17 1.85 5.68 13.54
CA PRO A 17 2.89 5.08 14.40
C PRO A 17 2.60 3.63 14.84
N GLY A 18 1.44 3.07 14.51
CA GLY A 18 1.10 1.67 14.79
C GLY A 18 -0.36 1.49 15.19
N ASP A 19 -0.87 2.38 16.04
CA ASP A 19 -2.28 2.34 16.46
C ASP A 19 -3.22 2.58 15.27
N PRO A 20 -4.14 1.64 14.97
CA PRO A 20 -5.11 1.79 13.88
C PRO A 20 -6.03 3.01 14.03
N GLU A 21 -6.30 3.47 15.26
CA GLU A 21 -7.13 4.65 15.50
C GLU A 21 -6.46 5.95 15.03
N LEU A 22 -5.13 5.94 14.86
CA LEU A 22 -4.36 7.07 14.34
C LEU A 22 -4.33 7.12 12.81
N TRP A 23 -5.01 6.21 12.13
CA TRP A 23 -5.15 6.27 10.68
C TRP A 23 -6.11 7.39 10.29
N THR A 24 -5.70 8.19 9.31
CA THR A 24 -6.62 9.18 8.74
C THR A 24 -7.80 8.49 8.07
N LEU A 25 -8.97 9.14 8.08
CA LEU A 25 -10.15 8.66 7.36
C LEU A 25 -9.85 8.38 5.87
N ARG A 26 -8.96 9.20 5.28
CA ARG A 26 -8.52 9.02 3.89
C ARG A 26 -7.68 7.76 3.70
N ALA A 27 -6.81 7.40 4.65
CA ALA A 27 -6.04 6.16 4.59
C ALA A 27 -6.98 4.94 4.61
N VAL A 28 -7.93 4.92 5.55
CA VAL A 28 -8.94 3.86 5.67
C VAL A 28 -9.75 3.71 4.39
N GLN A 29 -10.24 4.83 3.82
CA GLN A 29 -10.99 4.81 2.57
C GLN A 29 -10.16 4.25 1.41
N ARG A 30 -8.88 4.64 1.29
CA ARG A 30 -8.01 4.16 0.21
C ARG A 30 -7.76 2.66 0.29
N VAL A 31 -7.59 2.12 1.50
CA VAL A 31 -7.41 0.68 1.73
C VAL A 31 -8.69 -0.09 1.41
N ARG A 32 -9.87 0.39 1.85
CA ARG A 32 -11.18 -0.20 1.53
C ARG A 32 -11.45 -0.27 0.04
N GLU A 33 -11.07 0.77 -0.69
CA GLU A 33 -11.23 0.86 -2.14
C GLU A 33 -10.08 0.21 -2.93
N ALA A 34 -9.06 -0.36 -2.29
CA ALA A 34 -7.92 -0.91 -3.01
C ALA A 34 -8.28 -2.23 -3.71
N ASP A 35 -7.70 -2.47 -4.88
CA ASP A 35 -7.71 -3.78 -5.54
C ASP A 35 -6.45 -4.60 -5.21
N LEU A 36 -5.45 -3.95 -4.58
CA LEU A 36 -4.19 -4.52 -4.11
C LEU A 36 -3.57 -3.61 -3.05
N VAL A 37 -3.12 -4.18 -1.93
CA VAL A 37 -2.37 -3.45 -0.90
C VAL A 37 -0.97 -4.05 -0.75
N LEU A 38 0.06 -3.23 -0.93
CA LEU A 38 1.45 -3.57 -0.61
C LEU A 38 1.87 -2.82 0.65
N TYR A 39 2.20 -3.52 1.73
CA TYR A 39 2.47 -2.90 3.03
C TYR A 39 3.85 -3.25 3.61
N ASP A 40 4.41 -2.32 4.39
CA ASP A 40 5.69 -2.52 5.08
C ASP A 40 5.52 -3.34 6.38
N ALA A 41 6.62 -3.89 6.89
CA ALA A 41 6.61 -4.85 8.00
C ALA A 41 6.07 -4.31 9.34
N LEU A 42 6.07 -2.98 9.51
CA LEU A 42 5.57 -2.29 10.70
C LEU A 42 4.04 -2.19 10.74
N VAL A 43 3.35 -2.48 9.63
CA VAL A 43 1.90 -2.48 9.60
C VAL A 43 1.37 -3.82 10.09
N ASP A 44 0.42 -3.78 11.02
CA ASP A 44 -0.30 -4.98 11.46
C ASP A 44 -1.26 -5.47 10.36
N ALA A 45 -1.09 -6.73 9.97
CA ALA A 45 -1.89 -7.36 8.93
C ALA A 45 -3.34 -7.62 9.38
N THR A 46 -3.61 -7.75 10.68
CA THR A 46 -4.96 -8.01 11.21
C THR A 46 -5.89 -6.82 10.94
N VAL A 47 -5.37 -5.60 11.05
CA VAL A 47 -6.07 -4.35 10.73
C VAL A 47 -6.50 -4.35 9.27
N LEU A 48 -5.59 -4.74 8.36
CA LEU A 48 -5.88 -4.81 6.93
C LEU A 48 -6.97 -5.83 6.61
N GLN A 49 -6.94 -6.99 7.26
CA GLN A 49 -7.96 -8.04 7.09
C GLN A 49 -9.36 -7.58 7.54
N GLY A 50 -9.44 -6.69 8.54
CA GLY A 50 -10.70 -6.08 8.97
C GLY A 50 -11.20 -4.94 8.07
N LEU A 51 -10.32 -4.36 7.23
CA LEU A 51 -10.65 -3.19 6.40
C LEU A 51 -10.94 -3.55 4.94
N THR A 52 -10.36 -4.61 4.39
CA THR A 52 -10.50 -4.94 2.97
C THR A 52 -10.42 -6.45 2.72
N SER A 53 -11.14 -6.91 1.70
CA SER A 53 -11.02 -8.26 1.15
C SER A 53 -10.00 -8.36 0.02
N ALA A 54 -9.39 -7.22 -0.37
CA ALA A 54 -8.37 -7.19 -1.41
C ALA A 54 -7.09 -7.93 -0.98
N PRO A 55 -6.32 -8.48 -1.94
CA PRO A 55 -5.03 -9.08 -1.62
C PRO A 55 -4.08 -8.07 -0.95
N CYS A 56 -3.55 -8.46 0.20
CA CYS A 56 -2.60 -7.68 0.99
C CYS A 56 -1.26 -8.41 1.06
N PHE A 57 -0.20 -7.83 0.50
CA PHE A 57 1.14 -8.42 0.50
C PHE A 57 2.12 -7.59 1.32
N SER A 58 2.83 -8.26 2.24
CA SER A 58 3.94 -7.64 2.96
C SER A 58 5.17 -7.57 2.06
N VAL A 59 5.76 -6.38 1.92
CA VAL A 59 6.97 -6.14 1.12
C VAL A 59 8.16 -5.62 1.93
N GLY A 60 7.97 -5.42 3.25
CA GLY A 60 9.03 -4.98 4.18
C GLY A 60 9.75 -6.13 4.89
N LYS A 61 10.88 -5.82 5.55
CA LYS A 61 11.68 -6.78 6.33
C LYS A 61 11.03 -7.10 7.68
N ARG A 62 10.75 -8.37 7.97
CA ARG A 62 10.70 -8.89 9.35
C ARG A 62 12.02 -9.60 9.64
N ALA A 63 12.59 -9.33 10.81
CA ALA A 63 13.82 -9.89 11.39
C ALA A 63 14.47 -11.02 10.57
N GLY A 64 15.54 -10.71 9.82
CA GLY A 64 16.41 -11.69 9.17
C GLY A 64 16.04 -12.16 7.75
N ARG A 65 14.88 -11.78 7.18
CA ARG A 65 14.53 -12.12 5.78
C ARG A 65 14.97 -11.05 4.78
N GLU A 66 15.29 -11.49 3.55
CA GLU A 66 15.63 -10.61 2.44
C GLU A 66 14.42 -9.74 2.07
N SER A 67 14.62 -8.42 2.06
CA SER A 67 13.57 -7.48 1.62
C SER A 67 13.32 -7.69 0.14
N MET A 68 12.08 -7.52 -0.30
CA MET A 68 11.86 -7.20 -1.70
C MET A 68 12.65 -5.92 -2.03
N ARG A 69 13.44 -5.94 -3.11
CA ARG A 69 14.18 -4.77 -3.56
C ARG A 69 13.18 -3.67 -3.92
N GLN A 70 13.48 -2.41 -3.60
CA GLN A 70 12.60 -1.27 -3.91
C GLN A 70 12.18 -1.24 -5.37
N GLU A 71 13.11 -1.52 -6.28
CA GLU A 71 12.83 -1.61 -7.71
C GLU A 71 11.77 -2.67 -8.06
N THR A 72 11.76 -3.80 -7.35
CA THR A 72 10.74 -4.83 -7.55
C THR A 72 9.37 -4.36 -7.06
N ILE A 73 9.34 -3.65 -5.92
CA ILE A 73 8.11 -3.03 -5.40
C ILE A 73 7.57 -2.03 -6.42
N HIS A 74 8.41 -1.12 -6.96
CA HIS A 74 8.01 -0.16 -8.00
C HIS A 74 7.45 -0.85 -9.23
N ARG A 75 8.14 -1.88 -9.75
CA ARG A 75 7.65 -2.64 -10.91
C ARG A 75 6.28 -3.27 -10.64
N LEU A 76 6.03 -3.78 -9.44
CA LEU A 76 4.72 -4.32 -9.06
C LEU A 76 3.64 -3.22 -9.00
N LEU A 77 3.94 -2.08 -8.39
CA LEU A 77 3.04 -0.92 -8.33
C LEU A 77 2.65 -0.45 -9.73
N ILE A 78 3.64 -0.20 -10.60
CA ILE A 78 3.44 0.24 -11.98
C ILE A 78 2.63 -0.79 -12.76
N ARG A 79 3.01 -2.07 -12.70
CA ARG A 79 2.32 -3.15 -13.43
C ARG A 79 0.88 -3.33 -12.99
N ALA A 80 0.57 -3.18 -11.71
CA ALA A 80 -0.79 -3.31 -11.22
C ALA A 80 -1.64 -2.09 -11.64
N ALA A 81 -1.11 -0.87 -11.50
CA ALA A 81 -1.80 0.35 -11.93
C ALA A 81 -2.00 0.40 -13.46
N SER A 82 -1.02 -0.05 -14.27
CA SER A 82 -1.15 -0.12 -15.73
C SER A 82 -2.25 -1.09 -16.19
N ARG A 83 -2.66 -2.03 -15.32
CA ARG A 83 -3.79 -2.95 -15.54
C ARG A 83 -5.12 -2.39 -15.02
N GLY A 84 -5.19 -1.10 -14.70
CA GLY A 84 -6.41 -0.44 -14.23
C GLY A 84 -6.68 -0.58 -12.73
N LYS A 85 -5.76 -1.18 -11.95
CA LYS A 85 -5.98 -1.42 -10.52
C LYS A 85 -5.75 -0.16 -9.69
N ARG A 86 -6.52 -0.03 -8.61
CA ARG A 86 -6.28 0.89 -7.49
C ARG A 86 -5.33 0.20 -6.52
N VAL A 87 -4.08 0.64 -6.49
CA VAL A 87 -3.03 0.03 -5.67
C VAL A 87 -2.72 0.95 -4.50
N VAL A 88 -2.70 0.41 -3.29
CA VAL A 88 -2.23 1.13 -2.11
C VAL A 88 -0.85 0.64 -1.73
N ARG A 89 0.08 1.58 -1.60
CA ARG A 89 1.38 1.38 -0.99
C ARG A 89 1.32 1.94 0.43
N LEU A 90 1.14 1.05 1.40
CA LEU A 90 0.97 1.42 2.80
C LEU A 90 2.30 1.34 3.54
N LYS A 91 2.72 2.45 4.12
CA LYS A 91 4.01 2.59 4.81
C LYS A 91 3.78 2.83 6.29
N GLY A 92 4.59 2.22 7.15
CA GLY A 92 4.56 2.51 8.60
C GLY A 92 5.01 3.95 8.86
N GLY A 93 4.36 4.62 9.82
CA GLY A 93 4.60 6.04 10.11
C GLY A 93 4.00 6.97 9.06
N ASP A 94 4.68 8.09 8.84
CA ASP A 94 4.40 9.01 7.74
C ASP A 94 5.27 8.65 6.51
N PRO A 95 4.71 8.60 5.29
CA PRO A 95 5.44 8.21 4.08
C PRO A 95 6.68 9.05 3.77
N PHE A 96 6.72 10.30 4.25
CA PHE A 96 7.75 11.30 3.96
C PHE A 96 8.64 11.64 5.17
N ALA A 97 8.24 11.31 6.40
CA ALA A 97 9.05 11.58 7.60
C ALA A 97 10.24 10.61 7.75
N PHE A 98 10.05 9.32 7.46
CA PHE A 98 11.11 8.30 7.53
C PHE A 98 10.99 7.23 6.43
N GLY A 99 9.96 7.33 5.59
CA GLY A 99 9.79 6.50 4.41
C GLY A 99 10.54 7.09 3.22
N ARG A 100 11.02 6.21 2.33
CA ARG A 100 11.51 6.58 0.99
C ARG A 100 10.40 7.11 0.06
N GLY A 101 9.39 7.80 0.58
CA GLY A 101 8.23 8.26 -0.19
C GLY A 101 8.56 9.24 -1.32
N GLY A 102 9.73 9.89 -1.29
CA GLY A 102 10.24 10.71 -2.38
C GLY A 102 11.00 9.95 -3.47
N GLU A 103 11.32 8.67 -3.26
CA GLU A 103 11.99 7.82 -4.24
C GLU A 103 10.99 6.94 -5.03
N GLU A 104 9.72 6.85 -4.59
CA GLU A 104 8.64 6.04 -5.18
C GLU A 104 7.86 6.77 -6.30
#